data_AF-A0A0J5JAN6-F1
#
_entry.id   AF-A0A0J5JAN6-F1
#
_cell.length_a   1.000
_cell.length_b   1.000
_cell.length_c   1.000
_cell.angle_alpha   90.00
_cell.angle_beta   90.00
_cell.angle_gamma   90.00
#
_symmetry.space_group_name_H-M   'P 1'
#
loop_
_entity.id
_entity.type
_entity.pdbx_description
1 polymer ?
#
loop_
_entity_poly.entity_id
_entity_poly.type
_entity_poly.pdbx_seq_one_letter_code
_entity_poly.pdbx_strand_id
1 'polypeptide(L)'
;MGDIAVRALDAYLNLLEQKGAAVEVVLFRRNILRRLVQILRGQPRNRDVYRSAINALLSICPPGDRPAAMTAAREYYYFWLGDLQQLAQMNARAGFTTHHVRLPVLASFADLQQRMSDENFASFPPSLDIYLGKLYELGADDEVLAERAGLIKPLLYLLHGQAHHPDSFRTAVDAMLMHLTDSYARDSFLTISREFFYYWMTFPDAGVRHKKASLA
;
A
#
# COMPACT_ATOMS: atom_id res chain seq x y z
N MET A 1 8.40 33.75 -7.40
CA MET A 1 8.03 32.61 -8.28
C MET A 1 8.01 31.36 -7.41
N GLY A 2 6.83 30.91 -6.96
CA GLY A 2 6.73 29.83 -5.97
C GLY A 2 7.23 28.49 -6.53
N ASP A 3 8.04 27.78 -5.76
CA ASP A 3 8.55 26.44 -6.08
C ASP A 3 7.38 25.53 -6.51
N ILE A 4 7.40 25.03 -7.75
CA ILE A 4 6.27 24.29 -8.32
C ILE A 4 6.02 23.00 -7.51
N ALA A 5 7.06 22.42 -6.90
CA ALA A 5 6.90 21.27 -6.02
C ALA A 5 6.11 21.61 -4.74
N VAL A 6 6.25 22.83 -4.21
CA VAL A 6 5.45 23.30 -3.06
C VAL A 6 3.98 23.47 -3.46
N ARG A 7 3.71 24.08 -4.62
CA ARG A 7 2.34 24.22 -5.13
C ARG A 7 1.67 22.86 -5.40
N ALA A 8 2.42 21.89 -5.93
CA ALA A 8 1.95 20.54 -6.13
C ALA A 8 1.59 19.85 -4.80
N LEU A 9 2.38 20.09 -3.75
CA LEU A 9 2.11 19.55 -2.42
C LEU A 9 0.82 20.14 -1.84
N ASP A 10 0.63 21.45 -1.92
CA ASP A 10 -0.58 22.10 -1.42
C ASP A 10 -1.83 21.57 -2.14
N ALA A 11 -1.76 21.40 -3.46
CA ALA A 11 -2.85 20.81 -4.24
C ALA A 11 -3.18 19.37 -3.82
N TYR A 12 -2.15 18.54 -3.57
CA TYR A 12 -2.34 17.17 -3.08
C TYR A 12 -3.00 17.14 -1.70
N LEU A 13 -2.53 17.97 -0.76
CA LEU A 13 -3.10 18.01 0.60
C LEU A 13 -4.53 18.52 0.61
N ASN A 14 -4.83 19.56 -0.16
CA ASN A 14 -6.20 20.06 -0.32
C ASN A 14 -7.14 18.99 -0.88
N LEU A 15 -6.66 18.18 -1.85
CA LEU A 15 -7.46 17.07 -2.37
C LEU A 15 -7.74 16.01 -1.30
N LEU A 16 -6.76 15.68 -0.46
CA LEU A 16 -6.97 14.75 0.66
C LEU A 16 -8.02 15.27 1.65
N GLU A 17 -7.94 16.55 2.02
CA GLU A 17 -8.92 17.20 2.90
C GLU A 17 -10.33 17.15 2.29
N GLN A 18 -10.48 17.47 1.00
CA GLN A 18 -11.76 17.37 0.28
C GLN A 18 -12.31 15.94 0.21
N LYS A 19 -11.44 14.94 0.26
CA LYS A 19 -11.81 13.53 0.30
C LYS A 19 -12.14 13.01 1.71
N GLY A 20 -12.09 13.86 2.72
CA GLY A 20 -12.37 13.48 4.10
C GLY A 20 -11.22 12.71 4.76
N ALA A 21 -9.97 12.92 4.32
CA ALA A 21 -8.82 12.41 5.06
C ALA A 21 -8.80 12.97 6.48
N ALA A 22 -8.52 12.10 7.45
CA ALA A 22 -8.41 12.53 8.84
C ALA A 22 -7.21 13.49 9.02
N VAL A 23 -7.29 14.37 10.02
CA VAL A 23 -6.29 15.44 10.24
C VAL A 23 -4.89 14.85 10.41
N GLU A 24 -4.77 13.75 11.13
CA GLU A 24 -3.52 13.02 11.34
C GLU A 24 -2.90 12.50 10.04
N VAL A 25 -3.73 12.10 9.06
CA VAL A 25 -3.26 11.68 7.74
C VAL A 25 -2.68 12.88 7.00
N VAL A 26 -3.41 13.98 6.94
CA VAL A 26 -2.97 15.20 6.26
C VAL A 26 -1.68 15.73 6.88
N LEU A 27 -1.58 15.75 8.21
CA LEU A 27 -0.37 16.17 8.94
C LEU A 27 0.83 15.26 8.66
N PHE A 28 0.63 13.93 8.71
CA PHE A 28 1.67 12.97 8.37
C PHE A 28 2.18 13.17 6.93
N ARG A 29 1.25 13.24 5.96
CA ARG A 29 1.54 13.45 4.54
C ARG A 29 2.29 14.75 4.31
N ARG A 30 1.84 15.85 4.93
CA ARG A 30 2.51 17.15 4.89
C ARG A 30 3.95 17.07 5.38
N ASN A 31 4.18 16.44 6.53
CA ASN A 31 5.52 16.34 7.12
C ASN A 31 6.49 15.53 6.26
N ILE A 32 6.05 14.36 5.77
CA ILE A 32 6.87 13.49 4.92
C ILE A 32 7.13 14.12 3.55
N LEU A 33 6.10 14.65 2.89
CA LEU A 33 6.24 15.18 1.54
C LEU A 33 6.97 16.53 1.51
N ARG A 34 6.95 17.33 2.58
CA ARG A 34 7.84 18.50 2.68
C ARG A 34 9.30 18.12 2.57
N ARG A 35 9.71 17.00 3.20
CA ARG A 35 11.09 16.47 3.08
C ARG A 35 11.38 16.03 1.64
N LEU A 36 10.45 15.31 1.02
CA LEU A 36 10.57 14.91 -0.39
C LEU A 36 10.71 16.13 -1.32
N VAL A 37 9.91 17.17 -1.11
CA VAL A 37 9.99 18.43 -1.87
C VAL A 37 11.35 19.10 -1.70
N GLN A 38 11.95 19.07 -0.50
CA GLN A 38 13.32 19.58 -0.32
C GLN A 38 14.34 18.77 -1.13
N ILE A 39 14.23 17.43 -1.14
CA ILE A 39 15.13 16.56 -1.91
C ILE A 39 14.99 16.82 -3.42
N LEU A 40 13.78 17.08 -3.90
CA LEU A 40 13.48 17.33 -5.32
C LEU A 40 13.80 18.76 -5.78
N ARG A 41 14.16 19.68 -4.87
CA ARG A 41 14.37 21.08 -5.21
C ARG A 41 15.52 21.22 -6.21
N GLY A 42 15.24 21.88 -7.33
CA GLY A 42 16.22 22.09 -8.42
C GLY A 42 16.52 20.84 -9.25
N GLN A 43 15.86 19.71 -8.99
CA GLN A 43 16.08 18.47 -9.72
C GLN A 43 15.21 18.41 -11.00
N PRO A 44 15.65 17.70 -12.06
CA PRO A 44 14.86 17.55 -13.26
C PRO A 44 13.63 16.68 -13.02
N ARG A 45 12.54 16.99 -13.71
CA ARG A 45 11.27 16.27 -13.60
C ARG A 45 11.25 14.99 -14.41
N ASN A 46 11.81 13.93 -13.85
CA ASN A 46 11.75 12.61 -14.46
C ASN A 46 11.60 11.49 -13.41
N ARG A 47 11.29 10.29 -13.90
CA ARG A 47 11.02 9.11 -13.08
C ARG A 47 12.22 8.67 -12.25
N ASP A 48 13.42 8.69 -12.82
CA ASP A 48 14.63 8.20 -12.15
C ASP A 48 15.03 9.08 -10.97
N VAL A 49 15.00 10.40 -11.17
CA VAL A 49 15.19 11.38 -10.09
C VAL A 49 14.17 11.18 -8.98
N TYR A 50 12.90 11.01 -9.33
CA TYR A 50 11.85 10.83 -8.35
C TYR A 50 12.04 9.54 -7.54
N ARG A 51 12.38 8.43 -8.21
CA ARG A 51 12.70 7.15 -7.56
C ARG A 51 13.87 7.29 -6.59
N SER A 52 14.95 7.95 -6.99
CA SER A 52 16.11 8.21 -6.12
C SER A 52 15.73 9.07 -4.91
N ALA A 53 14.88 10.08 -5.11
CA ALA A 53 14.39 10.94 -4.03
C ALA A 53 13.50 10.18 -3.03
N ILE A 54 12.66 9.25 -3.50
CA ILE A 54 11.90 8.34 -2.63
C ILE A 54 12.86 7.49 -1.79
N ASN A 55 13.89 6.90 -2.39
CA ASN A 55 14.85 6.07 -1.65
C ASN A 55 15.54 6.88 -0.53
N ALA A 56 15.95 8.12 -0.83
CA ALA A 56 16.51 9.04 0.16
C ALA A 56 15.51 9.44 1.25
N LEU A 57 14.23 9.59 0.91
CA LEU A 57 13.17 9.85 1.89
C LEU A 57 12.95 8.65 2.82
N LEU A 58 12.88 7.44 2.27
CA LEU A 58 12.58 6.23 3.04
C LEU A 58 13.73 5.85 3.98
N SER A 59 14.98 6.14 3.62
CA SER A 59 16.14 5.88 4.49
C SER A 59 16.11 6.70 5.78
N ILE A 60 15.49 7.89 5.78
CA ILE A 60 15.33 8.75 6.96
C ILE A 60 13.98 8.58 7.67
N CYS A 61 13.09 7.73 7.15
CA CYS A 61 11.80 7.43 7.78
C CYS A 61 11.94 6.31 8.82
N PRO A 62 11.26 6.43 9.97
CA PRO A 62 11.08 5.30 10.88
C PRO A 62 10.51 4.09 10.11
N PRO A 63 10.99 2.85 10.36
CA PRO A 63 10.57 1.67 9.60
C PRO A 63 9.05 1.53 9.48
N GLY A 64 8.31 1.73 10.58
CA GLY A 64 6.84 1.59 10.59
C GLY A 64 6.07 2.65 9.78
N ASP A 65 6.70 3.79 9.47
CA ASP A 65 6.11 4.87 8.69
C ASP A 65 6.44 4.75 7.19
N ARG A 66 7.42 3.92 6.81
CA ARG A 66 7.88 3.77 5.42
C ARG A 66 6.75 3.37 4.47
N PRO A 67 5.87 2.40 4.76
CA PRO A 67 4.81 2.00 3.84
C PRO A 67 3.88 3.18 3.54
N ALA A 68 3.43 3.88 4.58
CA ALA A 68 2.63 5.08 4.43
C ALA A 68 3.41 6.17 3.65
N ALA A 69 4.69 6.40 3.92
CA ALA A 69 5.50 7.37 3.18
C ALA A 69 5.62 7.01 1.69
N MET A 70 5.76 5.72 1.35
CA MET A 70 5.76 5.24 -0.03
C MET A 70 4.41 5.50 -0.73
N THR A 71 3.29 5.19 -0.06
CA THR A 71 1.95 5.49 -0.57
C THR A 71 1.80 7.00 -0.86
N ALA A 72 2.23 7.85 0.08
CA ALA A 72 2.20 9.32 -0.08
C ALA A 72 3.00 9.77 -1.31
N ALA A 73 4.22 9.25 -1.47
CA ALA A 73 5.08 9.61 -2.57
C ALA A 73 4.50 9.15 -3.92
N ARG A 74 3.96 7.93 -4.01
CA ARG A 74 3.32 7.44 -5.24
C ARG A 74 2.14 8.30 -5.66
N GLU A 75 1.30 8.71 -4.70
CA GLU A 75 0.16 9.58 -4.97
C GLU A 75 0.59 10.99 -5.37
N TYR A 76 1.58 11.55 -4.68
CA TYR A 76 2.12 12.88 -4.95
C TYR A 76 2.85 12.97 -6.30
N TYR A 77 3.40 11.87 -6.82
CA TYR A 77 4.18 11.84 -8.07
C TYR A 77 3.49 12.55 -9.24
N TYR A 78 2.20 12.27 -9.44
CA TYR A 78 1.45 12.82 -10.57
C TYR A 78 1.15 14.32 -10.40
N PHE A 79 1.03 14.82 -9.17
CA PHE A 79 0.98 16.26 -8.91
C PHE A 79 2.30 16.94 -9.24
N TRP A 80 3.41 16.32 -8.85
CA TRP A 80 4.74 16.86 -9.10
C TRP A 80 5.09 16.89 -10.60
N LEU A 81 4.70 15.85 -11.34
CA LEU A 81 4.82 15.83 -12.80
C LEU A 81 3.85 16.82 -13.49
N GLY A 82 2.69 17.10 -12.89
CA GLY A 82 1.61 17.85 -13.52
C GLY A 82 0.76 16.99 -14.47
N ASP A 83 0.69 15.68 -14.25
CA ASP A 83 -0.05 14.74 -15.08
C ASP A 83 -1.54 14.69 -14.66
N LEU A 84 -2.32 15.63 -15.19
CA LEU A 84 -3.75 15.76 -14.88
C LEU A 84 -4.56 14.54 -15.33
N GLN A 85 -4.15 13.87 -16.40
CA GLN A 85 -4.86 12.69 -16.92
C GLN A 85 -4.75 11.53 -15.93
N GLN A 86 -3.55 11.27 -15.41
CA GLN A 86 -3.37 10.24 -14.39
C GLN A 86 -4.04 10.60 -13.07
N LEU A 87 -4.02 11.87 -12.67
CA LEU A 87 -4.76 12.32 -11.49
C LEU A 87 -6.27 12.05 -11.61
N ALA A 88 -6.86 12.33 -12.78
CA ALA A 88 -8.27 12.03 -13.04
C ALA A 88 -8.56 10.52 -12.98
N GLN A 89 -7.69 9.69 -13.57
CA GLN A 89 -7.84 8.22 -13.53
C GLN A 89 -7.73 7.67 -12.10
N MET A 90 -6.76 8.14 -11.32
CA MET A 90 -6.60 7.75 -9.92
C MET A 90 -7.82 8.12 -9.09
N ASN A 91 -8.34 9.33 -9.29
CA ASN A 91 -9.53 9.82 -8.60
C ASN A 91 -10.77 8.98 -8.91
N ALA A 92 -10.88 8.43 -10.13
CA ALA A 92 -12.02 7.64 -10.57
C ALA A 92 -12.00 6.16 -10.11
N ARG A 93 -10.82 5.54 -9.96
CA ARG A 93 -10.70 4.08 -9.74
C ARG A 93 -10.39 3.67 -8.31
N ALA A 94 -9.35 4.25 -7.73
CA ALA A 94 -8.74 3.75 -6.49
C ALA A 94 -8.86 4.75 -5.33
N GLY A 95 -9.12 6.02 -5.64
CA GLY A 95 -9.11 7.10 -4.68
C GLY A 95 -7.71 7.40 -4.14
N PHE A 96 -7.59 8.50 -3.42
CA PHE A 96 -6.40 8.81 -2.64
C PHE A 96 -6.59 8.26 -1.23
N THR A 97 -5.50 7.80 -0.62
CA THR A 97 -5.52 7.18 0.69
C THR A 97 -5.88 8.20 1.76
N THR A 98 -7.00 7.99 2.45
CA THR A 98 -7.53 8.88 3.50
C THR A 98 -7.27 8.36 4.91
N HIS A 99 -6.75 7.13 5.05
CA HIS A 99 -6.40 6.50 6.32
C HIS A 99 -4.88 6.33 6.48
N HIS A 100 -4.39 6.48 7.71
CA HIS A 100 -3.00 6.18 8.06
C HIS A 100 -2.90 4.80 8.67
N VAL A 101 -2.04 3.96 8.11
CA VAL A 101 -1.81 2.58 8.55
C VAL A 101 -0.33 2.43 8.83
N ARG A 102 0.01 2.00 10.05
CA ARG A 102 1.38 1.69 10.46
C ARG A 102 1.57 0.19 10.41
N LEU A 103 2.55 -0.23 9.62
CA LEU A 103 2.84 -1.65 9.40
C LEU A 103 4.30 -1.93 9.70
N PRO A 104 4.62 -3.11 10.26
CA PRO A 104 6.01 -3.47 10.49
C PRO A 104 6.76 -3.59 9.16
N VAL A 105 7.95 -2.98 9.10
CA VAL A 105 8.91 -3.19 8.02
C VAL A 105 10.15 -3.87 8.61
N LEU A 106 10.17 -5.20 8.49
CA LEU A 106 11.33 -6.05 8.78
C LEU A 106 12.40 -5.98 7.67
N ALA A 107 13.54 -6.61 7.89
CA ALA A 107 14.69 -6.51 6.99
C ALA A 107 14.53 -7.30 5.68
N SER A 108 13.80 -8.42 5.72
CA SER A 108 13.57 -9.27 4.55
C SER A 108 12.20 -9.93 4.57
N PHE A 109 11.83 -10.56 3.45
CA PHE A 109 10.63 -11.39 3.37
C PHE A 109 10.71 -12.63 4.27
N ALA A 110 11.89 -13.24 4.37
CA ALA A 110 12.13 -14.37 5.25
C ALA A 110 11.87 -13.99 6.72
N ASP A 111 12.30 -12.80 7.16
CA ASP A 111 12.04 -12.33 8.52
C ASP A 111 10.54 -12.13 8.78
N LEU A 112 9.78 -11.69 7.77
CA LEU A 112 8.33 -11.56 7.87
C LEU A 112 7.65 -12.92 8.01
N GLN A 113 8.06 -13.91 7.21
CA GLN A 113 7.55 -15.27 7.32
C GLN A 113 7.93 -15.91 8.66
N GLN A 114 9.17 -15.71 9.13
CA GLN A 114 9.63 -16.20 10.42
C GLN A 114 8.80 -15.60 11.55
N ARG A 115 8.61 -14.28 11.56
CA ARG A 115 7.79 -13.62 12.58
C ARG A 115 6.34 -14.12 12.58
N MET A 116 5.74 -14.28 11.41
CA MET A 116 4.39 -14.85 11.28
C MET A 116 4.32 -16.26 11.88
N SER A 117 5.37 -17.07 11.68
CA SER A 117 5.50 -18.41 12.27
C SER A 117 5.69 -18.37 13.78
N ASP A 118 6.57 -17.49 14.29
CA ASP A 118 6.86 -17.35 15.72
C ASP A 118 5.62 -16.91 16.52
N GLU A 119 4.78 -16.06 15.91
CA GLU A 119 3.50 -15.63 16.47
C GLU A 119 2.37 -16.68 16.28
N ASN A 120 2.68 -17.86 15.70
CA ASN A 120 1.73 -18.92 15.37
C ASN A 120 0.50 -18.42 14.60
N PHE A 121 0.70 -17.47 13.68
CA PHE A 121 -0.39 -16.87 12.91
C PHE A 121 -0.93 -17.87 11.88
N ALA A 122 -2.09 -18.46 12.18
CA ALA A 122 -2.73 -19.47 11.33
C ALA A 122 -4.18 -19.13 10.94
N SER A 123 -4.75 -18.05 11.47
CA SER A 123 -6.13 -17.65 11.19
C SER A 123 -6.19 -16.70 10.00
N PHE A 124 -6.66 -17.20 8.85
CA PHE A 124 -6.82 -16.41 7.63
C PHE A 124 -8.31 -16.18 7.32
N PRO A 125 -8.68 -15.03 6.72
CA PRO A 125 -10.05 -14.79 6.28
C PRO A 125 -10.49 -15.74 5.16
N PRO A 126 -11.79 -16.01 5.02
CA PRO A 126 -12.33 -16.91 3.99
C PRO A 126 -11.95 -16.52 2.55
N SER A 127 -11.61 -15.25 2.31
CA SER A 127 -11.13 -14.78 1.02
C SER A 127 -9.92 -15.56 0.49
N LEU A 128 -9.05 -16.06 1.38
CA LEU A 128 -7.88 -16.86 0.98
C LEU A 128 -8.32 -18.19 0.36
N ASP A 129 -9.16 -18.94 1.06
CA ASP A 129 -9.60 -20.27 0.61
C ASP A 129 -10.46 -20.18 -0.65
N ILE A 130 -11.34 -19.17 -0.74
CA ILE A 130 -12.15 -18.92 -1.95
C ILE A 130 -11.25 -18.62 -3.14
N TYR A 131 -10.21 -17.80 -2.93
CA TYR A 131 -9.27 -17.44 -3.98
C TYR A 131 -8.48 -18.66 -4.49
N LEU A 132 -7.89 -19.44 -3.57
CA LEU A 132 -7.12 -20.63 -3.93
C LEU A 132 -8.02 -21.72 -4.53
N GLY A 133 -9.21 -21.91 -3.99
CA GLY A 133 -10.22 -22.81 -4.57
C GLY A 133 -10.60 -22.42 -5.99
N LYS A 134 -10.73 -21.11 -6.27
CA LYS A 134 -11.03 -20.64 -7.63
C LYS A 134 -9.90 -20.93 -8.62
N LEU A 135 -8.65 -20.79 -8.18
CA LEU A 135 -7.49 -21.10 -9.01
C LEU A 135 -7.39 -22.59 -9.30
N TYR A 136 -7.67 -23.43 -8.30
CA TYR A 136 -7.74 -24.88 -8.47
C TYR A 136 -8.81 -25.27 -9.50
N GLU A 137 -10.01 -24.70 -9.44
CA GLU A 137 -11.07 -24.91 -10.44
C GLU A 137 -10.64 -24.50 -11.87
N LEU A 138 -9.76 -23.51 -11.99
CA LEU A 138 -9.21 -23.04 -13.27
C LEU A 138 -8.01 -23.88 -13.75
N GLY A 139 -7.66 -24.95 -13.02
CA GLY A 139 -6.60 -25.89 -13.40
C GLY A 139 -5.20 -25.50 -12.93
N ALA A 140 -5.08 -24.63 -11.92
CA ALA A 140 -3.79 -24.40 -11.27
C ALA A 140 -3.32 -25.66 -10.53
N ASP A 141 -2.04 -25.98 -10.65
CA ASP A 141 -1.40 -27.07 -9.91
C ASP A 141 -1.03 -26.67 -8.47
N ASP A 142 -0.62 -27.67 -7.69
CA ASP A 142 -0.27 -27.49 -6.27
C ASP A 142 0.92 -26.54 -6.07
N GLU A 143 1.85 -26.46 -7.02
CA GLU A 143 3.01 -25.57 -6.94
C GLU A 143 2.58 -24.10 -7.08
N VAL A 144 1.73 -23.80 -8.06
CA VAL A 144 1.14 -22.46 -8.26
C VAL A 144 0.29 -22.05 -7.06
N LEU A 145 -0.50 -22.98 -6.51
CA LEU A 145 -1.32 -22.70 -5.33
C LEU A 145 -0.43 -22.42 -4.10
N ALA A 146 0.64 -23.19 -3.91
CA ALA A 146 1.59 -22.99 -2.82
C ALA A 146 2.34 -21.66 -2.94
N GLU A 147 2.79 -21.28 -4.14
CA GLU A 147 3.45 -19.98 -4.40
C GLU A 147 2.51 -18.82 -4.02
N ARG A 148 1.27 -18.85 -4.52
CA ARG A 148 0.29 -17.79 -4.26
C ARG A 148 -0.08 -17.70 -2.78
N ALA A 149 -0.31 -18.84 -2.14
CA ALA A 149 -0.54 -18.88 -0.69
C ALA A 149 0.66 -18.33 0.08
N GLY A 150 1.90 -18.66 -0.34
CA GLY A 150 3.15 -18.19 0.25
C GLY A 150 3.30 -16.67 0.22
N LEU A 151 2.75 -15.99 -0.78
CA LEU A 151 2.77 -14.53 -0.90
C LEU A 151 1.55 -13.85 -0.23
N ILE A 152 0.37 -14.46 -0.30
CA ILE A 152 -0.85 -13.86 0.25
C ILE A 152 -0.92 -13.98 1.78
N LYS A 153 -0.44 -15.09 2.37
CA LYS A 153 -0.47 -15.26 3.83
C LYS A 153 0.30 -14.16 4.58
N PRO A 154 1.54 -13.80 4.20
CA PRO A 154 2.25 -12.66 4.79
C PRO A 154 1.54 -11.31 4.57
N LEU A 155 0.91 -11.10 3.40
CA LEU A 155 0.09 -9.91 3.16
C LEU A 155 -1.11 -9.85 4.13
N LEU A 156 -1.80 -10.98 4.34
CA LEU A 156 -2.92 -11.08 5.27
C LEU A 156 -2.47 -10.91 6.73
N TYR A 157 -1.29 -11.39 7.07
CA TYR A 157 -0.66 -11.13 8.38
C TYR A 157 -0.41 -9.63 8.60
N LEU A 158 0.12 -8.90 7.60
CA LEU A 158 0.27 -7.44 7.68
C LEU A 158 -1.09 -6.72 7.82
N LEU A 159 -2.16 -7.26 7.24
CA LEU A 159 -3.51 -6.72 7.34
C LEU A 159 -4.21 -7.08 8.66
N HIS A 160 -3.65 -8.00 9.45
CA HIS A 160 -4.25 -8.41 10.71
C HIS A 160 -4.32 -7.22 11.69
N GLY A 161 -5.49 -7.05 12.31
CA GLY A 161 -5.77 -5.93 13.20
C GLY A 161 -5.99 -4.57 12.51
N GLN A 162 -5.85 -4.47 11.19
CA GLN A 162 -6.11 -3.25 10.43
C GLN A 162 -7.57 -3.13 10.02
N ALA A 163 -8.01 -1.89 9.73
CA ALA A 163 -9.35 -1.66 9.18
C ALA A 163 -9.52 -2.41 7.85
N HIS A 164 -10.65 -3.08 7.66
CA HIS A 164 -11.00 -3.69 6.38
C HIS A 164 -11.39 -2.61 5.37
N HIS A 165 -10.38 -1.99 4.76
CA HIS A 165 -10.51 -0.83 3.88
C HIS A 165 -9.45 -0.89 2.75
N PRO A 166 -9.76 -0.40 1.54
CA PRO A 166 -8.81 -0.39 0.42
C PRO A 166 -7.46 0.29 0.74
N ASP A 167 -7.47 1.31 1.59
CA ASP A 167 -6.26 2.02 2.03
C ASP A 167 -5.30 1.10 2.82
N SER A 168 -5.85 0.26 3.69
CA SER A 168 -5.08 -0.73 4.45
C SER A 168 -4.44 -1.73 3.50
N PHE A 169 -5.19 -2.22 2.52
CA PHE A 169 -4.68 -3.14 1.50
C PHE A 169 -3.54 -2.52 0.69
N ARG A 170 -3.72 -1.29 0.18
CA ARG A 170 -2.68 -0.58 -0.57
C ARG A 170 -1.41 -0.37 0.27
N THR A 171 -1.57 -0.01 1.54
CA THR A 171 -0.43 0.20 2.45
C THR A 171 0.27 -1.12 2.78
N ALA A 172 -0.46 -2.22 2.94
CA ALA A 172 0.11 -3.55 3.17
C ALA A 172 0.84 -4.10 1.94
N VAL A 173 0.33 -3.84 0.73
CA VAL A 173 1.06 -4.13 -0.51
C VAL A 173 2.37 -3.34 -0.57
N ASP A 174 2.35 -2.05 -0.22
CA ASP A 174 3.56 -1.24 -0.17
C ASP A 174 4.57 -1.75 0.88
N ALA A 175 4.09 -2.19 2.05
CA ALA A 175 4.94 -2.81 3.07
C ALA A 175 5.57 -4.11 2.58
N MET A 176 4.77 -5.01 2.00
CA MET A 176 5.21 -6.29 1.46
C MET A 176 6.27 -6.09 0.36
N LEU A 177 6.09 -5.11 -0.52
CA LEU A 177 7.10 -4.76 -1.52
C LEU A 177 8.42 -4.27 -0.92
N MET A 178 8.47 -3.77 0.31
CA MET A 178 9.74 -3.40 0.94
C MET A 178 10.56 -4.61 1.39
N HIS A 179 9.91 -5.75 1.58
CA HIS A 179 10.55 -7.03 1.93
C HIS A 179 11.07 -7.81 0.72
N LEU A 180 10.61 -7.45 -0.49
CA LEU A 180 10.97 -8.11 -1.75
C LEU A 180 12.05 -7.31 -2.47
N THR A 181 13.24 -7.89 -2.56
CA THR A 181 14.41 -7.28 -3.24
C THR A 181 14.49 -7.66 -4.72
N ASP A 182 14.03 -8.86 -5.08
CA ASP A 182 14.05 -9.35 -6.46
C ASP A 182 12.92 -8.74 -7.31
N SER A 183 13.26 -8.28 -8.53
CA SER A 183 12.29 -7.61 -9.41
C SER A 183 11.20 -8.55 -9.89
N TYR A 184 11.53 -9.82 -10.17
CA TYR A 184 10.56 -10.79 -10.64
C TYR A 184 9.53 -11.11 -9.53
N ALA A 185 10.00 -11.33 -8.30
CA ALA A 185 9.15 -11.55 -7.14
C ALA A 185 8.22 -10.35 -6.87
N ARG A 186 8.72 -9.12 -7.04
CA ARG A 186 7.89 -7.89 -6.89
C ARG A 186 6.79 -7.81 -7.93
N ASP A 187 7.09 -8.11 -9.20
CA ASP A 187 6.12 -8.04 -10.29
C ASP A 187 5.08 -9.17 -10.19
N SER A 188 5.52 -10.38 -9.82
CA SER A 188 4.63 -11.51 -9.50
C SER A 188 3.68 -11.13 -8.35
N PHE A 189 4.22 -10.63 -7.23
CA PHE A 189 3.41 -10.21 -6.08
C PHE A 189 2.42 -9.07 -6.42
N LEU A 190 2.81 -8.08 -7.23
CA LEU A 190 1.90 -7.02 -7.67
C LEU A 190 0.73 -7.56 -8.50
N THR A 191 0.97 -8.58 -9.30
CA THR A 191 -0.08 -9.22 -10.10
C THR A 191 -1.03 -9.99 -9.19
N ILE A 192 -0.49 -10.84 -8.31
CA ILE A 192 -1.25 -11.66 -7.36
C ILE A 192 -2.08 -10.79 -6.41
N SER A 193 -1.49 -9.73 -5.86
CA SER A 193 -2.19 -8.83 -4.93
C SER A 193 -3.37 -8.09 -5.57
N ARG A 194 -3.26 -7.68 -6.84
CA ARG A 194 -4.37 -7.05 -7.57
C ARG A 194 -5.51 -8.02 -7.84
N GLU A 195 -5.19 -9.26 -8.17
CA GLU A 195 -6.18 -10.32 -8.36
C GLU A 195 -6.90 -10.64 -7.04
N PHE A 196 -6.12 -10.82 -5.96
CA PHE A 196 -6.62 -11.15 -4.64
C PHE A 196 -7.44 -10.03 -3.98
N PHE A 197 -7.16 -8.76 -4.30
CA PHE A 197 -7.87 -7.60 -3.74
C PHE A 197 -9.40 -7.73 -3.82
N TYR A 198 -9.93 -8.21 -4.93
CA TYR A 198 -11.37 -8.37 -5.12
C TYR A 198 -11.98 -9.41 -4.18
N TYR A 199 -11.26 -10.51 -3.92
CA TYR A 199 -11.69 -11.54 -2.97
C TYR A 199 -11.66 -11.01 -1.55
N TRP A 200 -10.58 -10.31 -1.18
CA TRP A 200 -10.44 -9.74 0.15
C TRP A 200 -11.56 -8.75 0.47
N MET A 201 -11.85 -7.81 -0.45
CA MET A 201 -12.91 -6.81 -0.28
C MET A 201 -14.32 -7.42 -0.21
N THR A 202 -14.56 -8.52 -0.93
CA THR A 202 -15.88 -9.17 -1.01
C THR A 202 -16.16 -10.08 0.18
N PHE A 203 -15.12 -10.75 0.69
CA PHE A 203 -15.24 -11.77 1.73
C PHE A 203 -14.45 -11.40 2.98
N PRO A 204 -14.89 -10.37 3.74
CA PRO A 204 -14.25 -9.99 4.99
C PRO A 204 -14.39 -11.09 6.05
N ASP A 205 -13.49 -11.06 7.02
CA ASP A 205 -13.52 -11.91 8.21
C ASP A 205 -14.84 -11.75 9.01
N ALA A 206 -15.25 -12.80 9.71
CA ALA A 206 -16.51 -12.86 10.46
C ALA A 206 -16.64 -11.74 11.50
N GLY A 207 -15.54 -11.39 12.18
CA GLY A 207 -15.50 -10.29 13.16
C GLY A 207 -15.81 -8.91 12.57
N VAL A 208 -15.58 -8.72 11.26
CA VAL A 208 -15.92 -7.47 10.54
C VAL A 208 -17.37 -7.50 10.05
N ARG A 209 -17.91 -8.67 9.68
CA ARG A 209 -19.32 -8.83 9.25
C ARG A 209 -20.31 -8.44 10.35
N HIS A 210 -20.04 -8.82 11.60
CA HIS A 210 -20.91 -8.50 12.74
C HIS A 210 -20.97 -7.00 13.09
N LYS A 211 -19.91 -6.23 12.85
CA LYS A 211 -19.94 -4.77 13.04
C LYS A 211 -20.81 -4.04 12.02
N LYS A 212 -20.92 -4.54 10.78
CA LYS A 212 -21.82 -3.94 9.78
C LYS A 212 -23.30 -4.25 10.06
N ALA A 213 -23.61 -5.43 10.61
CA ALA A 213 -24.98 -5.82 10.92
C ALA A 213 -25.55 -5.20 12.21
N SER A 214 -24.70 -4.60 13.06
CA SER A 214 -25.11 -3.92 14.31
C SER A 214 -25.27 -2.41 14.17
N LEU A 215 -25.02 -1.87 12.98
CA LEU A 215 -25.14 -0.44 12.62
C LEU A 215 -26.25 -0.19 11.58
N ALA A 216 -27.02 -1.22 11.22
CA ALA A 216 -28.18 -1.16 10.33
C ALA A 216 -29.45 -1.50 11.11
#